data_AF-A0A437S5Y9-F1
#
_entry.id   AF-A0A437S5Y9-F1
#
_cell.length_a   1.000
_cell.length_b   1.000
_cell.length_c   1.000
_cell.angle_alpha   90.00
_cell.angle_beta   90.00
_cell.angle_gamma   90.00
#
_symmetry.space_group_name_H-M   'P 1'
#
loop_
_entity.id
_entity.type
_entity.pdbx_description
1 polymer ?
#
loop_
_entity_poly.entity_id
_entity_poly.type
_entity_poly.pdbx_seq_one_letter_code
_entity_poly.pdbx_strand_id
1 'polypeptide(L)' 'MPQDHWYYEYIEKLRGLEITSGVGDGQFGLGQTVTRAEFVAFLCKLMGWKSK' A
#
# COMPACT_ATOMS: atom_id res chain seq x y z
N MET A 1 4.40 -12.98 1.03
CA MET A 1 5.03 -12.24 2.15
C MET A 1 5.05 -13.13 3.39
N PRO A 2 6.10 -13.13 4.23
CA PRO A 2 6.07 -13.91 5.46
C PRO A 2 5.06 -13.32 6.45
N GLN A 3 4.20 -14.17 7.01
CA GLN A 3 3.13 -13.76 7.94
C GLN A 3 3.66 -13.34 9.32
N ASP A 4 4.90 -13.70 9.66
CA ASP A 4 5.53 -13.49 10.97
C ASP A 4 6.31 -12.16 11.09
N HIS A 5 6.12 -11.23 10.16
CA HIS A 5 6.76 -9.92 10.22
C HIS A 5 5.82 -8.85 10.77
N TRP A 6 6.38 -7.94 11.58
CA TRP A 6 5.65 -6.83 12.22
C TRP A 6 4.80 -5.98 11.25
N TYR A 7 5.22 -5.85 9.99
CA TYR A 7 4.52 -5.04 8.98
C TYR A 7 3.36 -5.79 8.29
N TYR A 8 3.23 -7.10 8.49
CA TYR A 8 2.27 -7.93 7.75
C TYR A 8 0.83 -7.47 7.96
N GLU A 9 0.41 -7.31 9.22
CA GLU A 9 -0.96 -6.90 9.58
C GLU A 9 -1.30 -5.52 9.01
N TYR A 10 -0.35 -4.57 9.04
CA TYR A 10 -0.55 -3.24 8.50
C TYR A 10 -0.74 -3.25 6.99
N ILE A 11 0.04 -4.06 6.27
CA ILE A 11 -0.08 -4.20 4.80
C ILE A 11 -1.40 -4.86 4.43
N GLU A 12 -1.81 -5.92 5.13
CA GLU A 12 -3.12 -6.57 4.92
C GLU A 12 -4.27 -5.60 5.14
N LYS A 13 -4.20 -4.77 6.19
CA LYS A 13 -5.20 -3.73 6.46
C LYS A 13 -5.27 -2.69 5.34
N LEU A 14 -4.13 -2.16 4.88
CA LEU A 14 -4.09 -1.20 3.79
C LEU A 14 -4.60 -1.79 2.47
N ARG A 15 -4.36 -3.09 2.23
CA ARG A 15 -4.88 -3.82 1.07
C ARG A 15 -6.41 -3.98 1.16
N GLY A 16 -6.93 -4.35 2.32
CA GLY A 16 -8.39 -4.46 2.54
C GLY A 16 -9.13 -3.12 2.41
N LEU A 17 -8.43 -2.01 2.61
CA LEU A 17 -8.94 -0.65 2.35
C LEU A 17 -8.70 -0.16 0.91
N GLU A 18 -8.16 -1.01 0.03
CA GLU A 18 -7.81 -0.70 -1.36
C GLU A 18 -6.79 0.45 -1.53
N ILE A 19 -6.11 0.82 -0.44
CA ILE A 19 -5.11 1.90 -0.43
C ILE A 19 -3.88 1.48 -1.26
N THR A 20 -3.49 0.22 -1.20
CA THR A 20 -2.32 -0.32 -1.91
C THR A 20 -2.55 -1.75 -2.40
N SER A 21 -1.99 -2.06 -3.56
CA SER A 21 -1.96 -3.41 -4.17
C SER A 21 -0.55 -4.01 -4.18
N GLY A 22 0.45 -3.31 -3.62
CA GLY A 22 1.86 -3.67 -3.76
C GLY A 22 2.41 -3.41 -5.17
N VAL A 23 3.50 -4.08 -5.50
CA VAL A 23 4.25 -3.92 -6.76
C VAL A 23 3.92 -4.99 -7.81
N GLY A 24 2.94 -5.86 -7.54
CA GLY A 24 2.56 -6.99 -8.41
C GLY A 24 3.08 -8.34 -7.91
N ASP A 25 2.65 -9.43 -8.56
CA ASP A 25 3.10 -10.81 -8.30
C ASP A 25 3.04 -11.26 -6.83
N GLY A 26 2.05 -10.77 -6.08
CA GLY A 26 1.90 -11.08 -4.65
C GLY A 26 2.95 -10.42 -3.76
N GLN A 27 3.67 -9.43 -4.26
CA GLN A 27 4.73 -8.69 -3.57
C GLN A 27 4.28 -7.27 -3.23
N PHE A 28 4.66 -6.80 -2.04
CA PHE A 28 4.45 -5.42 -1.64
C PHE A 28 5.58 -4.47 -2.04
N GLY A 29 6.81 -4.98 -2.25
CA GLY A 29 7.99 -4.16 -2.50
C GLY A 29 8.69 -3.67 -1.23
N LEU A 30 8.87 -4.54 -0.23
CA LEU A 30 9.57 -4.19 1.02
C LEU A 30 10.99 -3.64 0.74
N GLY A 31 11.34 -2.55 1.41
CA GLY A 31 12.65 -1.89 1.25
C GLY A 31 12.77 -1.02 0.00
N GLN A 32 11.74 -0.96 -0.87
CA GLN A 32 11.71 -0.01 -1.97
C GLN A 32 11.33 1.39 -1.47
N THR A 33 11.93 2.40 -2.08
CA THR A 33 11.60 3.80 -1.79
C THR A 33 10.25 4.15 -2.40
N VAL A 34 9.35 4.69 -1.58
CA VAL A 34 8.08 5.25 -2.04
C VAL A 34 8.33 6.63 -2.64
N THR A 35 7.90 6.81 -3.89
CA THR A 35 7.95 8.11 -4.58
C THR A 35 6.90 9.08 -4.02
N ARG A 36 7.09 10.38 -4.25
CA ARG A 36 6.11 11.40 -3.85
C ARG A 36 4.73 11.17 -4.49
N ALA A 37 4.70 10.68 -5.73
CA ALA A 37 3.45 10.41 -6.44
C ALA A 37 2.68 9.23 -5.81
N GLU A 38 3.37 8.14 -5.47
CA GLU A 38 2.77 6.98 -4.81
C GLU A 38 2.24 7.35 -3.41
N PHE A 39 3.02 8.13 -2.65
CA PHE A 39 2.59 8.61 -1.34
C PHE A 39 1.30 9.43 -1.44
N VAL A 40 1.22 10.37 -2.38
CA VAL A 40 0.00 11.16 -2.61
C VAL A 40 -1.16 10.27 -3.06
N ALA A 41 -0.91 9.27 -3.90
CA ALA A 41 -1.95 8.31 -4.32
C ALA A 41 -2.52 7.55 -3.12
N PHE A 42 -1.69 7.12 -2.16
CA PHE A 42 -2.16 6.49 -0.93
C PHE A 42 -3.04 7.45 -0.09
N LEU A 43 -2.63 8.71 0.04
CA LEU A 43 -3.42 9.72 0.75
C LEU A 43 -4.77 9.99 0.07
N CYS A 44 -4.80 10.14 -1.26
CA CYS A 44 -6.05 10.33 -1.99
C CYS A 44 -7.03 9.17 -1.75
N LYS A 45 -6.55 7.93 -1.80
CA LYS A 45 -7.37 6.75 -1.54
C LYS A 45 -7.84 6.69 -0.09
N LEU A 46 -6.96 6.95 0.87
CA LEU A 46 -7.29 7.00 2.30
C LEU A 46 -8.38 8.05 2.60
N MET A 47 -8.32 9.21 1.93
CA MET A 47 -9.28 10.30 2.09
C MET A 47 -10.56 10.15 1.24
N GLY A 48 -10.63 9.12 0.39
CA GLY A 48 -11.75 8.91 -0.53
C GLY A 48 -11.84 9.96 -1.65
N TRP A 49 -10.73 10.62 -1.97
CA TRP A 49 -10.66 11.62 -3.03
C TRP A 49 -10.67 10.94 -4.39
N LYS A 50 -11.70 11.23 -5.18
CA LYS A 50 -11.77 10.78 -6.56
C LYS A 50 -10.95 11.71 -7.43
N SER A 51 -9.96 11.17 -8.14
CA SER A 51 -9.46 11.83 -9.35
C SER A 51 -10.63 12.00 -10.30
N LYS A 52 -10.77 13.20 -10.87
CA LYS A 52 -11.68 13.47 -11.97
C LYS A 52 -11.37 12.59 -13.18
#